data_AF-A0A7G5ZLZ7-F1
#
_entry.id   AF-A0A7G5ZLZ7-F1
#
_cell.length_a   1.000
_cell.length_b   1.000
_cell.length_c   1.000
_cell.angle_alpha   90.00
_cell.angle_beta   90.00
_cell.angle_gamma   90.00
#
_symmetry.space_group_name_H-M   'P 1'
#
loop_
_entity.id
_entity.type
_entity.pdbx_description
1 polymer ?
#
loop_
_entity_poly.entity_id
_entity_poly.type
_entity_poly.pdbx_seq_one_letter_code
_entity_poly.pdbx_strand_id
1 'polypeptide(L)'
;MGRLRYDGTSEPILIEDKTLAHLKIVIATKLRRQESFMMTWRPVGGGVDKRATVWIHPAIPLQFGFEDAEHPPVDARLVAEMMQSLNATGELVLDHLIDPR
;
A
#
# COMPACT_ATOMS: atom_id res chain seq x y z
N MET A 1 -10.99 -6.61 5.29
CA MET A 1 -9.60 -6.24 4.94
C MET A 1 -9.20 -6.77 3.57
N GLY A 2 -8.71 -5.87 2.72
CA GLY A 2 -8.05 -6.19 1.46
C GLY A 2 -6.66 -6.78 1.65
N ARG A 3 -6.10 -7.27 0.55
CA ARG A 3 -4.86 -8.04 0.47
C ARG A 3 -3.95 -7.44 -0.58
N LEU A 4 -2.80 -6.94 -0.16
CA LEU A 4 -1.71 -6.60 -1.07
C LEU A 4 -0.70 -7.75 -1.05
N ARG A 5 -0.61 -8.49 -2.16
CA ARG A 5 0.43 -9.50 -2.34
C ARG A 5 1.58 -8.86 -3.09
N TYR A 6 2.71 -8.78 -2.42
CA TYR A 6 3.98 -8.43 -3.03
C TYR A 6 4.80 -9.69 -3.07
N ASP A 7 5.25 -10.09 -4.26
CA ASP A 7 5.74 -11.45 -4.56
C ASP A 7 4.63 -12.53 -4.58
N GLY A 8 5.01 -13.74 -4.99
CA GLY A 8 4.11 -14.90 -5.13
C GLY A 8 4.21 -15.94 -4.01
N THR A 9 5.02 -15.68 -2.98
CA THR A 9 5.41 -16.66 -1.96
C THR A 9 5.07 -16.21 -0.54
N SER A 10 5.02 -14.90 -0.31
CA SER A 10 4.75 -14.28 0.98
C SER A 10 3.24 -14.24 1.26
N GLU A 11 2.92 -14.25 2.55
CA GLU A 11 1.55 -13.98 2.99
C GLU A 11 1.10 -12.57 2.58
N PRO A 12 -0.19 -12.37 2.25
CA PRO A 12 -0.68 -11.08 1.84
C PRO A 12 -0.58 -10.07 2.98
N ILE A 13 -0.20 -8.84 2.64
CA ILE A 13 -0.26 -7.71 3.55
C ILE A 13 -1.74 -7.32 3.68
N LEU A 14 -2.27 -7.37 4.91
CA LEU A 14 -3.65 -7.00 5.20
C LEU A 14 -3.77 -5.48 5.35
N ILE A 15 -4.66 -4.87 4.57
CA ILE A 15 -4.88 -3.42 4.52
C ILE A 15 -6.39 -3.19 4.42
N GLU A 16 -6.92 -2.13 5.02
CA GLU A 16 -8.33 -1.77 4.81
C GLU A 16 -8.63 -1.49 3.33
N ASP A 17 -9.77 -1.95 2.82
CA ASP A 17 -10.10 -1.84 1.39
C ASP A 17 -10.09 -0.40 0.89
N LYS A 18 -10.59 0.54 1.70
CA LYS A 18 -10.53 1.97 1.40
C LYS A 18 -9.08 2.42 1.23
N THR A 19 -8.19 2.12 2.17
CA THR A 19 -6.76 2.46 2.08
C THR A 19 -6.12 1.78 0.86
N LEU A 20 -6.39 0.50 0.64
CA LEU A 20 -5.85 -0.27 -0.48
C LEU A 20 -6.23 0.33 -1.85
N ALA A 21 -7.44 0.90 -1.99
CA ALA A 21 -7.87 1.56 -3.22
C ALA A 21 -7.01 2.78 -3.56
N HIS A 22 -6.63 3.59 -2.57
CA HIS A 22 -5.73 4.73 -2.76
C HIS A 22 -4.31 4.25 -3.07
N LEU A 23 -3.82 3.25 -2.33
CA LEU A 23 -2.50 2.66 -2.56
C LEU A 23 -2.35 2.08 -3.95
N LYS A 24 -3.39 1.41 -4.48
CA LYS A 24 -3.39 0.92 -5.87
C LYS A 24 -3.05 2.01 -6.87
N ILE A 25 -3.60 3.21 -6.69
CA ILE A 25 -3.34 4.36 -7.57
C ILE A 25 -1.91 4.88 -7.39
N VAL A 26 -1.47 5.09 -6.15
CA VAL A 26 -0.12 5.59 -5.83
C VAL A 26 0.95 4.63 -6.36
N ILE A 27 0.84 3.36 -6.00
CA ILE A 27 1.81 2.32 -6.38
C ILE A 27 1.83 2.15 -7.91
N ALA A 28 0.67 2.04 -8.57
CA ALA A 28 0.63 1.92 -10.02
C ALA A 28 1.24 3.14 -10.73
N THR A 29 1.03 4.35 -10.20
CA THR A 29 1.62 5.57 -10.76
C THR A 29 3.14 5.54 -10.70
N LYS A 30 3.72 5.17 -9.55
CA LYS A 30 5.17 5.08 -9.36
C LYS A 30 5.78 3.99 -10.25
N LEU A 31 5.19 2.80 -10.27
CA LEU A 31 5.71 1.68 -11.06
C LEU A 31 5.64 1.94 -12.57
N ARG A 32 4.59 2.62 -13.07
CA ARG A 32 4.53 3.03 -14.50
C ARG A 32 5.63 4.00 -14.90
N ARG A 33 6.21 4.74 -13.94
CA ARG A 33 7.35 5.64 -14.13
C ARG A 33 8.70 4.98 -13.86
N GLN A 34 8.72 3.67 -13.61
CA GLN A 34 9.92 2.93 -13.19
C GLN A 34 10.52 3.47 -11.86
N GLU A 35 9.68 4.08 -11.03
CA GLU A 35 10.09 4.61 -9.73
C GLU A 35 9.87 3.53 -8.66
N SER A 36 10.96 2.98 -8.15
CA SER A 36 10.93 2.07 -6.99
C SER A 36 10.96 2.87 -5.69
N PHE A 37 10.39 2.33 -4.63
CA PHE A 37 10.28 3.01 -3.34
C PHE A 37 10.10 2.02 -2.19
N MET A 38 10.32 2.50 -0.96
CA MET A 38 10.02 1.72 0.24
C MET A 38 8.58 1.91 0.67
N MET A 39 7.92 0.86 1.15
CA MET A 39 6.61 0.95 1.79
C MET A 39 6.68 0.33 3.18
N THR A 40 6.25 1.09 4.19
CA THR A 40 6.34 0.71 5.60
C THR A 40 4.97 0.75 6.25
N TRP A 41 4.68 -0.26 7.07
CA TRP A 41 3.40 -0.37 7.77
C TRP A 41 3.56 -1.12 9.10
N ARG A 42 2.49 -1.13 9.89
CA ARG A 42 2.38 -1.96 11.09
C ARG A 42 1.51 -3.18 10.76
N PRO A 43 2.05 -4.40 10.79
CA PRO A 43 1.25 -5.59 10.53
C PRO A 43 0.08 -5.71 11.50
N VAL A 44 -1.10 -6.05 10.98
CA VAL A 44 -2.28 -6.37 11.79
C VAL A 44 -2.16 -7.79 12.31
N GLY A 45 -2.61 -8.06 13.54
CA GLY A 45 -2.75 -9.43 14.05
C GLY A 45 -1.57 -10.01 14.84
N GLY A 46 -0.73 -9.19 15.45
CA GLY A 46 0.15 -9.65 16.54
C GLY A 46 1.38 -10.48 16.13
N GLY A 47 1.80 -10.43 14.86
CA GLY A 47 3.01 -11.10 14.38
C GLY A 47 4.34 -10.65 15.03
N VAL A 48 5.43 -11.31 14.62
CA VAL A 48 6.81 -11.05 15.09
C VAL A 48 7.20 -9.59 14.81
N ASP A 49 6.91 -9.11 13.60
CA ASP A 49 7.21 -7.74 13.20
C ASP A 49 6.16 -6.77 13.74
N LYS A 50 6.61 -5.78 14.52
CA LYS A 50 5.77 -4.64 14.94
C LYS A 50 5.74 -3.51 13.91
N ARG A 51 6.71 -3.52 12.99
CA ARG A 51 6.81 -2.66 11.83
C ARG A 51 7.51 -3.44 10.73
N ALA A 52 6.93 -3.44 9.54
CA ALA A 52 7.46 -4.12 8.37
C ALA A 52 7.68 -3.12 7.25
N THR A 53 8.69 -3.38 6.43
CA THR A 53 9.04 -2.56 5.28
C THR A 53 9.39 -3.44 4.09
N VAL A 54 8.91 -3.08 2.91
CA VAL A 54 9.30 -3.73 1.65
C VAL A 54 9.81 -2.69 0.66
N TRP A 55 10.77 -3.12 -0.17
CA TRP A 55 11.16 -2.39 -1.37
C TRP A 55 10.22 -2.76 -2.50
N ILE A 56 9.41 -1.83 -3.00
CA ILE A 56 8.47 -2.01 -4.11
C ILE A 56 9.19 -1.70 -5.44
N HIS A 57 9.18 -2.65 -6.38
CA HIS A 57 9.91 -2.55 -7.66
C HIS A 57 9.06 -3.06 -8.84
N PRO A 58 9.13 -2.44 -10.03
CA PRO A 58 8.28 -2.78 -11.18
C PRO A 58 8.49 -4.20 -11.75
N ALA A 59 9.64 -4.82 -11.46
CA ALA A 59 9.96 -6.19 -11.89
C ALA A 59 9.42 -7.29 -10.94
N ILE A 60 8.79 -6.93 -9.82
CA ILE A 60 8.24 -7.89 -8.86
C ILE A 60 6.71 -7.93 -9.01
N PRO A 61 6.09 -9.12 -9.16
CA PRO A 61 4.64 -9.22 -9.25
C PRO A 61 3.94 -8.60 -8.04
N LEU A 62 2.86 -7.88 -8.32
CA LEU A 62 2.03 -7.22 -7.33
C LEU A 62 0.55 -7.49 -7.64
N GLN A 63 -0.20 -7.96 -6.64
CA GLN A 63 -1.64 -8.20 -6.77
C GLN A 63 -2.41 -7.46 -5.67
N PHE A 64 -3.51 -6.85 -6.07
CA PHE A 64 -4.47 -6.19 -5.19
C PHE A 64 -5.74 -7.04 -5.13
N GLY A 65 -6.07 -7.58 -3.96
CA GLY A 65 -7.34 -8.25 -3.68
C GLY A 65 -8.19 -7.40 -2.75
N PHE A 66 -9.45 -7.22 -3.09
CA PHE A 66 -10.47 -6.54 -2.27
C PHE A 66 -11.46 -7.58 -1.76
N GLU A 67 -12.16 -7.32 -0.66
CA GLU A 67 -13.19 -8.26 -0.16
C GLU A 67 -14.44 -8.26 -1.03
N ASP A 68 -14.85 -7.06 -1.47
CA ASP A 68 -15.99 -6.87 -2.35
C ASP A 68 -15.54 -6.64 -3.80
N ALA A 69 -16.42 -7.02 -4.75
CA ALA A 69 -16.20 -6.75 -6.17
C ALA A 69 -16.35 -5.27 -6.53
N GLU A 70 -17.08 -4.52 -5.71
CA GLU A 70 -17.31 -3.09 -5.87
C GLU A 70 -16.08 -2.30 -5.44
N HIS A 71 -15.70 -1.29 -6.23
CA HIS A 71 -14.55 -0.47 -5.90
C HIS A 71 -14.86 0.50 -4.75
N PRO A 72 -14.04 0.52 -3.67
CA PRO A 72 -14.18 1.51 -2.62
C PRO A 72 -14.03 2.93 -3.17
N PRO A 73 -14.73 3.94 -2.60
CA PRO A 73 -14.59 5.32 -3.01
C PRO A 73 -13.17 5.83 -2.76
N VAL A 74 -12.65 6.61 -3.71
CA VAL A 74 -11.31 7.19 -3.67
C VAL A 74 -11.40 8.69 -3.43
N ASP A 75 -10.68 9.18 -2.41
CA ASP A 75 -10.43 10.59 -2.16
C ASP A 75 -9.15 11.03 -2.90
N ALA A 76 -9.32 11.85 -3.94
CA ALA A 76 -8.21 12.38 -4.74
C ALA A 76 -7.23 13.23 -3.91
N ARG A 77 -7.71 13.92 -2.86
CA ARG A 77 -6.84 14.71 -1.96
C ARG A 77 -5.89 13.78 -1.21
N LEU A 78 -6.39 12.65 -0.71
CA LEU A 78 -5.58 11.69 0.01
C LEU A 78 -4.52 11.04 -0.91
N VAL A 79 -4.87 10.72 -2.16
CA VAL A 79 -3.87 10.24 -3.14
C VAL A 79 -2.77 11.28 -3.37
N ALA A 80 -3.14 12.56 -3.49
CA ALA A 80 -2.18 13.64 -3.66
C ALA A 80 -1.26 13.80 -2.44
N GLU A 81 -1.80 13.72 -1.23
CA GLU A 81 -1.04 13.76 0.03
C GLU A 81 -0.05 12.58 0.13
N MET A 82 -0.50 11.36 -0.18
CA MET A 82 0.37 10.17 -0.22
C MET A 82 1.50 10.34 -1.25
N MET A 83 1.19 10.80 -2.46
CA MET A 83 2.19 11.03 -3.52
C MET A 83 3.19 12.12 -3.11
N GLN A 84 2.71 13.21 -2.51
CA GLN A 84 3.58 14.29 -2.04
C GLN A 84 4.55 13.81 -0.97
N SER A 85 4.05 13.09 0.05
CA SER A 85 4.88 12.53 1.11
C SER A 85 5.91 11.55 0.54
N LEU A 86 5.46 10.60 -0.30
CA LEU A 86 6.33 9.61 -0.93
C LEU A 86 7.41 10.24 -1.82
N ASN A 87 7.08 11.30 -2.57
CA ASN A 87 8.07 12.00 -3.38
C ASN A 87 9.11 12.75 -2.53
N ALA A 88 8.72 13.21 -1.35
CA ALA A 88 9.62 13.94 -0.45
C ALA A 88 10.57 13.01 0.32
N THR A 89 10.10 11.83 0.74
CA THR A 89 10.85 10.91 1.62
C THR A 89 11.44 9.70 0.89
N GLY A 90 10.89 9.32 -0.26
CA GLY A 90 11.19 8.05 -0.92
C GLY A 90 10.51 6.83 -0.25
N GLU A 91 9.70 7.06 0.77
CA GLU A 91 9.04 6.02 1.57
C GLU A 91 7.56 6.32 1.78
N LEU A 92 6.72 5.33 1.49
CA LEU A 92 5.28 5.36 1.74
C LEU A 92 4.98 4.73 3.10
N VAL A 93 4.71 5.56 4.10
CA VAL A 93 4.42 5.10 5.48
C VAL A 93 2.91 5.04 5.71
N LEU A 94 2.37 3.85 6.01
CA LEU A 94 0.93 3.61 6.17
C LEU A 94 0.38 3.86 7.58
N ASP A 95 1.22 4.23 8.54
CA ASP A 95 0.82 4.39 9.96
C ASP A 95 -0.37 5.34 10.16
N HIS A 96 -0.52 6.37 9.32
CA HIS A 96 -1.61 7.36 9.38
C HIS A 96 -2.89 6.94 8.64
N LEU A 97 -2.86 5.79 7.95
CA LEU A 97 -3.95 5.25 7.12
C LEU A 97 -4.57 3.98 7.72
N ILE A 98 -4.01 3.51 8.83
CA ILE A 98 -4.41 2.29 9.55
C ILE A 98 -5.17 2.66 10.84
N ASP A 99 -5.31 3.94 11.17
CA ASP A 99 -6.01 4.38 12.38
C ASP A 99 -7.43 4.88 12.05
N PRO A 100 -8.48 4.17 12.52
CA PRO A 100 -9.85 4.66 12.42
C PRO A 100 -10.02 5.75 13.48
N ARG A 101 -10.49 6.93 13.08
CA ARG A 101 -11.35 7.70 13.99
C ARG A 101 -12.74 7.11 13.96
#